data_AF-A0A3M1MSL8-F1
#
_entry.id   AF-A0A3M1MSL8-F1
#
_cell.length_a   1.000
_cell.length_b   1.000
_cell.length_c   1.000
_cell.angle_alpha   90.00
_cell.angle_beta   90.00
_cell.angle_gamma   90.00
#
_symmetry.space_group_name_H-M   'P 1'
#
loop_
_entity.id
_entity.type
_entity.pdbx_description
1 polymer ?
#
loop_
_entity_poly.entity_id
_entity_poly.type
_entity_poly.pdbx_seq_one_letter_code
_entity_poly.pdbx_strand_id
1 'polypeptide(L)'
;MKHMLRNRHFLLLDICVIFSATAVSYIIRLETLNFDAQIRRGIILYACFAAFVHVVIFYISGMYSRYWASAGQAELLAISSACFLSALLITLGVFFLTLAHPAAANYIPRSVPLIEGAITTLAVIAVRFSSRLYRSRKRRTSTSCTHEKTLIVGAGQTGIQVLEVLQQKGENVVGFLDDDPRKIGTLVRGIRVLGCISELSNHVNAQQVKRVIIAIPSAPGKVIRRIAEQSRQSGIEPQILPSIYELALGKFSVSRLRPIQIDDLLRRTPVR
;
A
#
# COMPACT_ATOMS: atom_id res chain seq x y z
N MET A 1 -12.74 16.06 8.24
CA MET A 1 -11.58 15.82 9.13
C MET A 1 -11.10 14.37 8.99
N LYS A 2 -10.03 14.17 8.21
CA LYS A 2 -9.46 12.86 7.88
C LYS A 2 -8.58 12.37 9.04
N HIS A 3 -8.97 11.29 9.72
CA HIS A 3 -8.09 10.57 10.63
C HIS A 3 -7.03 9.80 9.83
N MET A 4 -6.03 10.56 9.34
CA MET A 4 -4.71 10.05 9.06
C MET A 4 -4.15 9.60 10.42
N LEU A 5 -4.10 8.29 10.68
CA LEU A 5 -3.28 7.75 11.78
C LEU A 5 -1.84 8.20 11.51
N ARG A 6 -1.48 9.33 12.11
CA ARG A 6 -0.15 9.94 12.09
C ARG A 6 0.84 8.93 12.66
N ASN A 7 2.06 8.89 12.14
CA ASN A 7 3.10 7.88 12.47
C ASN A 7 3.31 7.65 13.98
N ARG A 8 2.92 8.61 14.82
CA ARG A 8 2.88 8.53 16.29
C ARG A 8 2.03 7.37 16.83
N HIS A 9 0.92 7.00 16.20
CA HIS A 9 0.08 5.88 16.68
C HIS A 9 0.75 4.53 16.46
N PHE A 10 1.49 4.37 15.37
CA PHE A 10 2.24 3.15 15.11
C PHE A 10 3.40 2.99 16.09
N LEU A 11 4.09 4.07 16.45
CA LEU A 11 5.14 4.04 17.46
C LEU A 11 4.59 3.60 18.83
N LEU A 12 3.45 4.14 19.27
CA LEU A 12 2.82 3.72 20.53
C LEU A 12 2.40 2.26 20.50
N LEU A 13 1.84 1.79 19.38
CA LEU A 13 1.43 0.41 19.21
C LEU A 13 2.64 -0.53 19.24
N ASP A 14 3.71 -0.21 18.52
CA ASP A 14 4.94 -1.00 18.47
C ASP A 14 5.58 -1.09 19.87
N ILE A 15 5.58 0.00 20.65
CA ILE A 15 6.02 -0.01 22.05
C ILE A 15 5.16 -0.97 22.89
N CYS A 16 3.83 -0.87 22.82
CA CYS A 16 2.93 -1.77 23.55
C CYS A 16 3.15 -3.24 23.16
N VAL A 17 3.41 -3.51 21.89
CA VAL A 17 3.73 -4.85 21.38
C VAL A 17 5.02 -5.36 22.00
N ILE A 18 6.10 -4.56 22.05
CA ILE A 18 7.39 -4.98 22.61
C ILE A 18 7.27 -5.28 24.11
N PHE A 19 6.57 -4.44 24.89
CA PHE A 19 6.33 -4.71 26.31
C PHE A 19 5.52 -5.99 26.53
N SER A 20 4.48 -6.20 25.71
CA SER A 20 3.66 -7.41 25.78
C SER A 20 4.45 -8.66 25.38
N ALA A 21 5.25 -8.58 24.30
CA ALA A 21 6.10 -9.65 23.82
C ALA A 21 7.16 -10.04 24.84
N THR A 22 7.74 -9.05 25.53
CA THR A 22 8.69 -9.28 26.63
C THR A 22 8.03 -10.05 27.78
N ALA A 23 6.87 -9.60 28.24
CA ALA A 23 6.14 -10.28 29.30
C ALA A 23 5.80 -11.73 28.92
N VAL A 24 5.25 -11.95 27.72
CA VAL A 24 4.92 -13.28 27.20
C VAL A 24 6.16 -14.15 27.07
N SER A 25 7.29 -13.60 26.60
CA SER A 25 8.55 -14.34 26.49
C SER A 25 9.06 -14.84 27.85
N TYR A 26 8.93 -14.04 28.91
CA TYR A 26 9.32 -14.47 30.27
C TYR A 26 8.37 -15.54 30.81
N ILE A 27 7.07 -15.41 30.56
CA ILE A 27 6.07 -16.42 30.95
C ILE A 27 6.37 -17.76 30.27
N ILE A 28 6.62 -17.75 28.96
CA ILE A 28 6.97 -18.97 28.20
C ILE A 28 8.27 -19.56 28.72
N ARG A 29 9.27 -18.73 29.03
CA ARG A 29 10.59 -19.21 29.43
C ARG A 29 10.62 -19.78 30.86
N LEU A 30 9.94 -19.12 31.79
CA LEU A 30 9.96 -19.49 33.20
C LEU A 30 8.77 -20.37 33.60
N GLU A 31 7.84 -20.61 32.67
CA GLU A 31 6.64 -21.44 32.86
C GLU A 31 5.83 -21.02 34.09
N THR A 32 5.92 -19.75 34.47
CA THR A 32 5.31 -19.20 35.69
C THR A 32 4.78 -17.78 35.46
N LEU A 33 3.74 -17.44 36.21
CA LEU A 33 3.19 -16.08 36.33
C LEU A 33 3.66 -15.38 37.61
N ASN A 34 4.22 -16.12 38.56
CA ASN A 34 4.66 -15.61 39.85
C ASN A 34 6.18 -15.33 39.80
N PHE A 35 6.53 -14.06 39.56
CA PHE A 35 7.92 -13.64 39.48
C PHE A 35 8.42 -13.06 40.80
N ASP A 36 9.56 -13.54 41.28
CA ASP A 36 10.27 -12.94 42.40
C ASP A 36 10.67 -11.50 42.11
N ALA A 37 10.88 -10.70 43.17
CA ALA A 37 11.22 -9.28 43.06
C ALA A 37 12.54 -9.02 42.30
N GLN A 38 13.45 -10.00 42.26
CA GLN A 38 14.69 -9.93 41.47
C GLN A 38 14.41 -10.12 39.97
N ILE A 39 13.64 -11.13 39.59
CA ILE A 39 13.26 -11.40 38.20
C ILE A 39 12.41 -10.27 37.64
N ARG A 40 11.48 -9.72 38.44
CA ARG A 40 10.64 -8.58 38.05
C ARG A 40 11.46 -7.35 37.66
N ARG A 41 12.53 -7.06 38.42
CA ARG A 41 13.49 -5.99 38.08
C ARG A 41 14.22 -6.29 36.77
N GLY A 42 14.65 -7.54 36.57
CA GLY A 42 15.25 -8.00 35.32
C GLY A 42 14.31 -7.80 34.12
N ILE A 43 13.03 -8.17 34.25
CA ILE A 43 12.01 -8.00 33.22
C ILE A 43 11.86 -6.52 32.83
N ILE A 44 11.74 -5.62 33.82
CA ILE A 44 11.54 -4.19 33.55
C ILE A 44 12.77 -3.59 32.85
N LEU A 45 13.97 -3.89 33.35
CA LEU A 45 15.22 -3.40 32.76
C LEU A 45 15.40 -3.92 31.32
N TYR A 46 15.16 -5.21 31.12
CA TYR A 46 15.23 -5.82 29.79
C TYR A 46 14.16 -5.22 28.85
N ALA A 47 12.92 -5.05 29.30
CA ALA A 47 11.85 -4.47 28.50
C ALA A 47 12.18 -3.04 28.05
N CYS A 48 12.71 -2.21 28.95
CA CYS A 48 13.15 -0.85 28.61
C CYS A 48 14.31 -0.86 27.59
N PHE A 49 15.29 -1.75 27.79
CA PHE A 49 16.41 -1.91 26.86
C PHE A 49 15.96 -2.39 25.48
N ALA A 50 15.17 -3.45 25.41
CA ALA A 50 14.63 -4.01 24.18
C ALA A 50 13.76 -2.98 23.43
N ALA A 51 12.87 -2.27 24.14
CA ALA A 51 12.07 -1.20 23.57
C ALA A 51 12.93 -0.08 22.99
N PHE A 52 13.98 0.35 23.70
CA PHE A 52 14.90 1.36 23.19
C PHE A 52 15.57 0.91 21.89
N VAL A 53 16.16 -0.29 21.88
CA VAL A 53 16.88 -0.82 20.71
C VAL A 53 15.95 -1.02 19.51
N HIS A 54 14.78 -1.64 19.71
CA HIS A 54 13.80 -1.81 18.65
C HIS A 54 13.33 -0.48 18.07
N VAL A 55 12.98 0.49 18.92
CA VAL A 55 12.51 1.80 18.47
C VAL A 55 13.59 2.55 17.70
N VAL A 56 14.84 2.52 18.15
CA VAL A 56 15.97 3.13 17.44
C VAL A 56 16.17 2.49 16.07
N ILE A 57 16.15 1.16 15.97
CA ILE A 57 16.33 0.45 14.69
C ILE A 57 15.14 0.68 13.75
N PHE A 58 13.91 0.70 14.27
CA PHE A 58 12.71 1.03 13.49
C PHE A 58 12.74 2.49 13.01
N TYR A 59 13.31 3.39 13.80
CA TYR A 59 13.51 4.78 13.40
C TYR A 59 14.56 4.92 12.29
N ILE A 60 15.74 4.32 12.45
CA ILE A 60 16.84 4.38 11.46
C ILE A 60 16.46 3.69 10.14
N SER A 61 15.75 2.56 10.20
CA SER A 61 15.23 1.87 9.00
C SER A 61 14.11 2.66 8.29
N GLY A 62 13.66 3.77 8.89
CA GLY A 62 12.68 4.66 8.31
C GLY A 62 11.24 4.13 8.39
N MET A 63 10.96 3.16 9.26
CA MET A 63 9.61 2.58 9.44
C MET A 63 8.57 3.64 9.86
N TYR A 64 9.00 4.76 10.45
CA TYR A 64 8.13 5.84 10.91
C TYR A 64 8.19 7.12 10.06
N SER A 65 8.94 7.16 8.95
CA SER A 65 9.10 8.39 8.15
C SER A 65 8.52 8.28 6.74
N ARG A 66 8.12 7.08 6.32
CA ARG A 66 8.09 6.73 4.90
C ARG A 66 6.65 6.50 4.45
N TYR A 67 6.14 7.35 3.56
CA TYR A 67 4.80 7.23 2.98
C TYR A 67 4.82 6.19 1.87
N TRP A 68 4.62 4.92 2.21
CA TRP A 68 4.66 3.81 1.25
C TRP A 68 3.33 3.69 0.51
N ALA A 69 3.15 4.49 -0.54
CA ALA A 69 1.93 4.47 -1.36
C ALA A 69 1.80 3.22 -2.26
N SER A 70 2.90 2.52 -2.57
CA SER A 70 2.91 1.47 -3.62
C SER A 70 3.83 0.26 -3.40
N ALA A 71 4.48 0.07 -2.25
CA ALA A 71 5.56 -0.93 -2.13
C ALA A 71 5.14 -2.19 -1.35
N GLY A 72 4.20 -2.97 -1.89
CA GLY A 72 3.61 -4.07 -1.13
C GLY A 72 4.59 -5.16 -0.65
N GLN A 73 5.61 -5.48 -1.46
CA GLN A 73 6.62 -6.50 -1.14
C GLN A 73 7.89 -5.89 -0.53
N ALA A 74 8.36 -4.75 -1.04
CA ALA A 74 9.56 -4.10 -0.51
C ALA A 74 9.37 -3.54 0.91
N GLU A 75 8.16 -3.07 1.25
CA GLU A 75 7.84 -2.65 2.62
C GLU A 75 7.86 -3.84 3.59
N LEU A 76 7.32 -4.99 3.19
CA LEU A 76 7.36 -6.20 4.01
C LEU A 76 8.80 -6.67 4.25
N LEU A 77 9.63 -6.68 3.20
CA LEU A 77 11.05 -7.02 3.31
C LEU A 77 11.80 -6.03 4.22
N ALA A 78 11.51 -4.73 4.11
CA ALA A 78 12.12 -3.71 4.96
C ALA A 78 11.71 -3.86 6.45
N ILE A 79 10.44 -4.13 6.72
CA ILE A 79 9.94 -4.36 8.09
C ILE A 79 10.57 -5.64 8.65
N SER A 80 10.51 -6.74 7.89
CA SER A 80 11.08 -8.02 8.32
C SER A 80 12.58 -7.88 8.60
N SER A 81 13.36 -7.26 7.70
CA SER A 81 14.79 -7.06 7.91
C SER A 81 15.10 -6.17 9.12
N ALA A 82 14.32 -5.12 9.39
CA ALA A 82 14.48 -4.30 10.59
C ALA A 82 14.14 -5.06 11.88
N CYS A 83 13.08 -5.88 11.88
CA CYS A 83 12.73 -6.76 13.01
C CYS A 83 13.83 -7.80 13.26
N PHE A 84 14.31 -8.48 12.21
CA PHE A 84 15.40 -9.45 12.32
C PHE A 84 16.69 -8.80 12.82
N LEU A 85 17.07 -7.64 12.29
CA LEU A 85 18.28 -6.93 12.71
C LEU A 85 18.21 -6.51 14.19
N SER A 86 17.05 -6.00 14.63
CA SER A 86 16.85 -5.63 16.03
C SER A 86 16.87 -6.82 16.98
N ALA A 87 16.15 -7.90 16.66
CA ALA A 87 16.19 -9.14 17.44
C ALA A 87 17.61 -9.72 17.52
N LEU A 88 18.35 -9.71 16.41
CA LEU A 88 19.73 -10.20 16.34
C LEU A 88 20.65 -9.37 17.24
N LEU A 89 20.59 -8.04 17.16
CA LEU A 89 21.44 -7.15 17.96
C LEU A 89 21.15 -7.26 19.46
N ILE A 90 19.88 -7.37 19.85
CA ILE A 90 19.50 -7.58 21.26
C ILE A 90 20.02 -8.95 21.73
N THR A 91 19.82 -10.00 20.94
CA THR A 91 20.27 -11.36 21.29
C THR A 91 21.78 -11.43 21.45
N LEU A 92 22.55 -10.85 20.51
CA LEU A 92 24.01 -10.78 20.61
C LEU A 92 24.45 -9.93 21.80
N GLY A 93 23.81 -8.77 22.03
CA GLY A 93 24.12 -7.90 23.16
C GLY A 93 23.94 -8.60 24.51
N VAL A 94 22.82 -9.30 24.70
CA VAL A 94 22.56 -10.08 25.92
C VAL A 94 23.50 -11.29 26.02
N PHE A 95 23.81 -11.94 24.90
CA PHE A 95 24.77 -13.05 24.88
C PHE A 95 26.15 -12.60 25.37
N PHE A 96 26.71 -11.53 24.81
CA PHE A 96 28.02 -11.00 25.23
C PHE A 96 27.99 -10.48 26.68
N LEU A 97 26.90 -9.83 27.09
CA LEU A 97 26.75 -9.33 28.46
C LEU A 97 26.74 -10.48 29.47
N THR A 98 25.99 -11.55 29.19
CA THR A 98 25.93 -12.74 30.07
C THR A 98 27.19 -13.60 30.00
N LEU A 99 28.05 -13.42 28.99
CA LEU A 99 29.37 -14.03 28.91
C LEU A 99 30.37 -13.25 29.79
N ALA A 100 30.34 -11.92 29.72
CA ALA A 100 31.21 -11.05 30.53
C ALA A 100 30.80 -11.01 32.01
N HIS A 101 29.50 -11.13 32.30
CA HIS A 101 28.95 -11.08 33.66
C HIS A 101 28.00 -12.26 33.89
N PRO A 102 28.50 -13.44 34.33
CA PRO A 102 27.68 -14.63 34.50
C PRO A 102 26.49 -14.44 35.44
N ALA A 103 26.63 -13.57 36.45
CA ALA A 103 25.54 -13.22 37.37
C ALA A 103 24.33 -12.55 36.67
N ALA A 104 24.54 -11.92 35.51
CA ALA A 104 23.46 -11.32 34.72
C ALA A 104 22.50 -12.37 34.14
N ALA A 105 22.96 -13.61 33.95
CA ALA A 105 22.12 -14.71 33.45
C ALA A 105 21.01 -15.10 34.43
N ASN A 106 21.17 -14.79 35.73
CA ASN A 106 20.13 -14.99 36.74
C ASN A 106 18.96 -14.01 36.58
N TYR A 107 19.18 -12.86 35.94
CA TYR A 107 18.16 -11.83 35.72
C TYR A 107 17.54 -11.89 34.32
N ILE A 108 18.34 -12.26 33.32
CA ILE A 108 17.91 -12.33 31.91
C ILE A 108 18.35 -13.69 31.35
N PRO A 109 17.45 -14.69 31.30
CA PRO A 109 17.76 -15.97 30.67
C PRO A 109 18.12 -15.77 29.19
N ARG A 110 19.19 -16.43 28.73
CA ARG A 110 19.73 -16.25 27.36
C ARG A 110 18.75 -16.54 26.22
N SER A 111 17.70 -17.32 26.48
CA SER A 111 16.67 -17.64 25.50
C SER A 111 15.52 -16.62 25.43
N VAL A 112 15.39 -15.72 26.41
CA VAL A 112 14.35 -14.67 26.39
C VAL A 112 14.51 -13.75 25.18
N PRO A 113 15.69 -13.20 24.84
CA PRO A 113 15.83 -12.35 23.67
C PRO A 113 15.44 -13.01 22.35
N LEU A 114 15.70 -14.31 22.22
CA LEU A 114 15.36 -15.07 21.02
C LEU A 114 13.84 -15.24 20.88
N ILE A 115 13.17 -15.60 21.98
CA ILE A 115 11.71 -15.79 22.02
C ILE A 115 11.00 -14.44 21.84
N GLU A 116 11.44 -13.41 22.55
CA GLU A 116 10.89 -12.06 22.47
C GLU A 116 11.04 -11.49 21.05
N GLY A 117 12.22 -11.60 20.44
CA GLY A 117 12.44 -11.16 19.07
C GLY A 117 11.53 -11.86 18.05
N ALA A 118 11.27 -13.17 18.23
CA ALA A 118 10.33 -13.91 17.39
C ALA A 118 8.88 -13.42 17.56
N ILE A 119 8.43 -13.24 18.81
CA ILE A 119 7.08 -12.75 19.12
C ILE A 119 6.89 -11.32 18.60
N THR A 120 7.85 -10.42 18.86
CA THR A 120 7.81 -9.03 18.39
C THR A 120 7.77 -8.97 16.87
N THR A 121 8.58 -9.77 16.17
CA THR A 121 8.57 -9.84 14.71
C THR A 121 7.20 -10.26 14.17
N LEU A 122 6.64 -11.36 14.70
CA LEU A 122 5.33 -11.85 14.29
C LEU A 122 4.21 -10.84 14.58
N ALA A 123 4.22 -10.24 15.77
CA ALA A 123 3.21 -9.29 16.20
C ALA A 123 3.24 -7.99 15.37
N VAL A 124 4.42 -7.41 15.12
CA VAL A 124 4.58 -6.20 14.30
C VAL A 124 4.11 -6.46 12.87
N ILE A 125 4.52 -7.59 12.26
CA ILE A 125 4.06 -7.97 10.92
C ILE A 125 2.54 -8.12 10.90
N ALA A 126 1.96 -8.83 11.87
CA ALA A 126 0.53 -9.06 11.96
C ALA A 126 -0.27 -7.75 12.09
N VAL A 127 0.16 -6.84 12.97
CA VAL A 127 -0.48 -5.54 13.16
C VAL A 127 -0.43 -4.71 11.88
N ARG A 128 0.75 -4.60 11.26
CA ARG A 128 0.95 -3.77 10.07
C ARG A 128 0.16 -4.33 8.89
N PHE A 129 0.22 -5.65 8.68
CA PHE A 129 -0.54 -6.31 7.61
C PHE A 129 -2.05 -6.23 7.84
N SER A 130 -2.52 -6.41 9.07
CA SER A 130 -3.94 -6.26 9.43
C SER A 130 -4.42 -4.83 9.23
N SER A 131 -3.63 -3.83 9.62
CA SER A 131 -3.96 -2.41 9.40
C SER A 131 -4.06 -2.09 7.90
N ARG A 132 -3.22 -2.72 7.06
CA ARG A 132 -3.27 -2.58 5.60
C ARG A 132 -4.48 -3.27 5.01
N LEU A 133 -4.77 -4.50 5.42
CA LEU A 133 -5.97 -5.22 4.98
C LEU A 133 -7.23 -4.46 5.38
N TYR A 134 -7.29 -3.96 6.62
CA TYR A 134 -8.39 -3.15 7.11
C TYR A 134 -8.54 -1.85 6.31
N ARG A 135 -7.45 -1.13 6.01
CA ARG A 135 -7.51 0.07 5.15
C ARG A 135 -7.93 -0.26 3.72
N SER A 136 -7.45 -1.38 3.16
CA SER A 136 -7.83 -1.84 1.83
C SER A 136 -9.32 -2.21 1.77
N ARG A 137 -9.81 -2.93 2.79
CA ARG A 137 -11.23 -3.29 2.93
C ARG A 137 -12.11 -2.07 3.23
N LYS A 138 -11.70 -1.17 4.13
CA LYS A 138 -12.41 0.08 4.44
C LYS A 138 -12.46 1.01 3.24
N ARG A 139 -11.42 1.05 2.40
CA ARG A 139 -11.46 1.79 1.13
C ARG A 139 -12.41 1.14 0.11
N ARG A 140 -12.60 -0.19 0.16
CA ARG A 140 -13.63 -0.89 -0.61
C ARG A 140 -15.05 -0.68 -0.06
N THR A 141 -15.23 -0.57 1.26
CA THR A 141 -16.55 -0.44 1.90
C THR A 141 -16.98 1.01 2.20
N SER A 142 -16.06 1.98 2.21
CA SER A 142 -16.33 3.42 2.32
C SER A 142 -16.73 4.05 0.98
N THR A 143 -17.15 3.24 0.01
CA THR A 143 -17.67 3.63 -1.31
C THR A 143 -19.09 4.21 -1.27
N SER A 144 -19.61 4.56 -0.09
CA SER A 144 -20.91 5.23 0.07
C SER A 144 -20.86 6.76 -0.02
N CYS A 145 -19.70 7.37 -0.28
CA CYS A 145 -19.61 8.79 -0.62
C CYS A 145 -19.26 8.97 -2.11
N THR A 146 -20.29 9.15 -2.93
CA THR A 146 -20.35 10.06 -4.10
C THR A 146 -19.15 10.16 -5.06
N HIS A 147 -18.36 9.10 -5.24
CA HIS A 147 -17.39 9.05 -6.33
C HIS A 147 -18.07 8.61 -7.63
N GLU A 148 -17.94 9.45 -8.66
CA GLU A 148 -18.46 9.19 -10.00
C GLU A 148 -17.91 7.86 -10.55
N LYS A 149 -18.83 6.97 -10.96
CA LYS A 149 -18.47 5.72 -11.63
C LYS A 149 -17.70 6.06 -12.90
N THR A 150 -16.45 5.62 -12.97
CA THR A 150 -15.50 5.98 -14.00
C THR A 150 -15.16 4.79 -14.87
N LEU A 151 -15.25 4.98 -16.20
CA LEU A 151 -14.84 3.99 -17.19
C LEU A 151 -13.54 4.44 -17.85
N ILE A 152 -12.57 3.52 -17.98
CA ILE A 152 -11.28 3.82 -18.60
C ILE A 152 -11.22 3.16 -19.99
N VAL A 153 -10.95 3.96 -21.02
CA VAL A 153 -10.74 3.47 -22.38
C VAL A 153 -9.25 3.24 -22.62
N GLY A 154 -8.87 1.98 -22.78
CA GLY A 154 -7.51 1.47 -22.87
C GLY A 154 -7.08 0.71 -21.63
N ALA A 155 -6.91 -0.60 -21.75
CA ALA A 155 -6.35 -1.48 -20.70
C ALA A 155 -4.84 -1.72 -20.90
N GLY A 156 -4.14 -0.72 -21.45
CA GLY A 156 -2.68 -0.72 -21.59
C GLY A 156 -1.97 -0.12 -20.38
N GLN A 157 -0.67 0.11 -20.51
CA GLN A 157 0.16 0.66 -19.43
C GLN A 157 -0.36 2.01 -18.91
N THR A 158 -0.76 2.89 -19.82
CA THR A 158 -1.34 4.19 -19.47
C THR A 158 -2.66 4.04 -18.70
N GLY A 159 -3.51 3.08 -19.10
CA GLY A 159 -4.76 2.78 -18.40
C GLY A 159 -4.53 2.24 -16.99
N ILE A 160 -3.54 1.37 -16.82
CA ILE A 160 -3.11 0.86 -15.51
C ILE A 160 -2.63 2.00 -14.60
N GLN A 161 -1.82 2.91 -15.12
CA GLN A 161 -1.34 4.08 -14.37
C GLN A 161 -2.49 5.00 -13.95
N VAL A 162 -3.45 5.26 -14.86
CA VAL A 162 -4.66 6.03 -14.53
C VAL A 162 -5.45 5.34 -13.42
N LEU A 163 -5.67 4.03 -13.53
CA LEU A 163 -6.36 3.24 -12.51
C LEU A 163 -5.69 3.36 -11.14
N GLU A 164 -4.36 3.21 -11.06
CA GLU A 164 -3.63 3.30 -9.80
C GLU A 164 -3.84 4.65 -9.10
N VAL A 165 -3.79 5.74 -9.87
CA VAL A 165 -3.98 7.09 -9.31
C VAL A 165 -5.44 7.37 -8.96
N LEU A 166 -6.41 6.93 -9.77
CA LEU A 166 -7.85 7.04 -9.45
C LEU A 166 -8.19 6.27 -8.19
N GLN A 167 -7.69 5.03 -8.08
CA GLN A 167 -7.82 4.26 -6.86
C GLN A 167 -7.23 5.05 -5.70
N GLN A 168 -6.01 5.59 -5.80
CA GLN A 168 -5.35 6.40 -4.74
C GLN A 168 -6.23 7.56 -4.25
N LYS A 169 -6.99 8.19 -5.16
CA LYS A 169 -7.96 9.24 -4.84
C LYS A 169 -9.28 8.73 -4.25
N GLY A 170 -9.50 7.41 -4.22
CA GLY A 170 -10.74 6.79 -3.76
C GLY A 170 -11.84 6.74 -4.81
N GLU A 171 -11.51 7.02 -6.08
CA GLU A 171 -12.48 7.03 -7.17
C GLU A 171 -12.91 5.61 -7.57
N ASN A 172 -14.15 5.50 -8.02
CA ASN A 172 -14.76 4.23 -8.36
C ASN A 172 -14.59 3.92 -9.85
N VAL A 173 -13.65 3.05 -10.19
CA VAL A 173 -13.45 2.57 -11.56
C VAL A 173 -14.28 1.31 -11.78
N VAL A 174 -15.23 1.38 -12.72
CA VAL A 174 -16.17 0.27 -12.98
C VAL A 174 -15.63 -0.77 -13.96
N GLY A 175 -14.69 -0.38 -14.82
CA GLY A 175 -14.15 -1.27 -15.84
C GLY A 175 -13.21 -0.59 -16.82
N PHE A 176 -12.59 -1.41 -17.65
CA PHE A 176 -11.86 -0.99 -18.83
C PHE A 176 -12.63 -1.33 -20.11
N LEU A 177 -12.38 -0.59 -21.18
CA LEU A 177 -12.66 -0.99 -22.56
C LEU A 177 -11.35 -1.07 -23.33
N ASP A 178 -11.16 -2.11 -24.13
CA ASP A 178 -9.97 -2.29 -24.97
C ASP A 178 -10.36 -3.12 -26.20
N ASP A 179 -9.84 -2.75 -27.37
CA ASP A 179 -10.16 -3.45 -28.63
C ASP A 179 -9.31 -4.73 -28.79
N ASP A 180 -8.32 -4.98 -27.94
CA ASP A 180 -7.55 -6.23 -27.95
C ASP A 180 -8.42 -7.39 -27.45
N PRO A 181 -8.82 -8.36 -28.31
CA PRO A 181 -9.69 -9.47 -27.94
C PRO A 181 -9.08 -10.36 -26.86
N ARG A 182 -7.74 -10.36 -26.69
CA ARG A 182 -7.06 -11.14 -25.65
C ARG A 182 -7.30 -10.57 -24.26
N LYS A 183 -7.66 -9.29 -24.16
CA LYS A 183 -7.89 -8.60 -22.88
C LYS A 183 -9.35 -8.63 -22.47
N ILE A 184 -10.28 -8.73 -23.43
CA ILE A 184 -11.71 -8.71 -23.14
C ILE A 184 -12.09 -9.84 -22.17
N GLY A 185 -12.86 -9.50 -21.13
CA GLY A 185 -13.27 -10.43 -20.09
C GLY A 185 -12.21 -10.70 -19.02
N THR A 186 -10.94 -10.34 -19.23
CA THR A 186 -9.84 -10.53 -18.26
C THR A 186 -9.84 -9.47 -17.16
N LEU A 187 -9.06 -9.72 -16.10
CA LEU A 187 -8.84 -8.78 -15.00
C LEU A 187 -7.49 -8.09 -15.14
N VAL A 188 -7.50 -6.77 -15.23
CA VAL A 188 -6.31 -5.92 -15.18
C VAL A 188 -6.28 -5.22 -13.84
N ARG A 189 -5.27 -5.55 -13.00
CA ARG A 189 -5.14 -5.05 -11.62
C ARG A 189 -6.42 -5.19 -10.78
N GLY A 190 -7.17 -6.28 -11.02
CA GLY A 190 -8.41 -6.59 -10.30
C GLY A 190 -9.67 -5.89 -10.83
N ILE A 191 -9.57 -5.14 -11.94
CA ILE A 191 -10.71 -4.52 -12.65
C ILE A 191 -10.91 -5.23 -13.99
N ARG A 192 -12.16 -5.50 -14.36
CA ARG A 192 -12.49 -6.26 -15.57
C ARG A 192 -12.42 -5.39 -16.82
N VAL A 193 -11.92 -5.96 -17.91
CA VAL A 193 -12.11 -5.41 -19.26
C VAL A 193 -13.48 -5.85 -19.74
N LEU A 194 -14.41 -4.91 -19.84
CA LEU A 194 -15.84 -5.19 -20.01
C LEU A 194 -16.17 -5.60 -21.45
N GLY A 195 -15.44 -5.06 -22.43
CA GLY A 195 -15.77 -5.19 -23.83
C GLY A 195 -14.88 -4.32 -24.72
N CYS A 196 -15.25 -4.26 -25.99
CA CYS A 196 -14.61 -3.41 -26.99
C CYS A 196 -15.00 -1.94 -26.80
N ILE A 197 -14.22 -1.04 -27.40
CA ILE A 197 -14.51 0.40 -27.38
C ILE A 197 -15.85 0.70 -28.08
N SER A 198 -16.24 -0.09 -29.08
CA SER A 198 -17.53 0.04 -29.76
C SER A 198 -18.74 -0.10 -28.82
N GLU A 199 -18.59 -0.79 -27.69
CA GLU A 199 -19.65 -1.07 -26.72
C GLU A 199 -19.74 -0.01 -25.61
N LEU A 200 -18.99 1.09 -25.75
CA LEU A 200 -18.89 2.15 -24.74
C LEU A 200 -20.25 2.64 -24.25
N SER A 201 -21.15 3.02 -25.15
CA SER A 201 -22.47 3.54 -24.78
C SER A 201 -23.31 2.50 -24.03
N ASN A 202 -23.19 1.21 -24.37
CA ASN A 202 -23.89 0.12 -23.68
C ASN A 202 -23.43 0.01 -22.23
N HIS A 203 -22.10 0.03 -22.01
CA HIS A 203 -21.53 -0.06 -20.67
C HIS A 203 -21.76 1.20 -19.85
N VAL A 204 -21.74 2.38 -20.48
CA VAL A 204 -22.07 3.65 -19.82
C VAL A 204 -23.48 3.61 -19.23
N ASN A 205 -24.46 3.18 -20.03
CA ASN A 205 -25.86 3.10 -19.60
C ASN A 205 -26.07 1.98 -18.57
N ALA A 206 -25.58 0.77 -18.84
CA ALA A 206 -25.77 -0.39 -17.98
C ALA A 206 -25.15 -0.22 -16.59
N GLN A 207 -24.00 0.46 -16.51
CA GLN A 207 -23.30 0.65 -15.23
C GLN A 207 -23.54 2.03 -14.60
N GLN A 208 -24.31 2.91 -15.24
CA GLN A 208 -24.53 4.31 -14.83
C GLN A 208 -23.21 5.05 -14.62
N VAL A 209 -22.33 4.95 -15.62
CA VAL A 209 -21.04 5.67 -15.64
C VAL A 209 -21.32 7.17 -15.68
N LYS A 210 -20.54 7.94 -14.93
CA LYS A 210 -20.60 9.41 -14.88
C LYS A 210 -19.36 10.07 -15.47
N ARG A 211 -18.28 9.31 -15.67
CA ARG A 211 -17.00 9.80 -16.15
C ARG A 211 -16.34 8.80 -17.09
N VAL A 212 -15.84 9.28 -18.23
CA VAL A 212 -15.06 8.48 -19.18
C VAL A 212 -13.66 9.08 -19.30
N ILE A 213 -12.62 8.25 -19.12
CA ILE A 213 -11.23 8.65 -19.27
C ILE A 213 -10.58 7.88 -20.41
N ILE A 214 -10.04 8.61 -21.38
CA ILE A 214 -9.30 8.08 -22.52
C ILE A 214 -7.83 7.94 -22.12
N ALA A 215 -7.39 6.70 -21.94
CA ALA A 215 -6.03 6.31 -21.58
C ALA A 215 -5.25 5.72 -22.76
N ILE A 216 -5.60 6.12 -23.99
CA ILE A 216 -4.89 5.79 -25.23
C ILE A 216 -4.49 7.06 -25.98
N PRO A 217 -3.69 7.95 -25.38
CA PRO A 217 -3.40 9.25 -25.96
C PRO A 217 -2.62 9.18 -27.28
N SER A 218 -1.95 8.05 -27.56
CA SER A 218 -1.24 7.78 -28.81
C SER A 218 -2.13 7.22 -29.93
N ALA A 219 -3.43 7.01 -29.70
CA ALA A 219 -4.34 6.51 -30.72
C ALA A 219 -4.54 7.54 -31.85
N PRO A 220 -4.87 7.10 -33.08
CA PRO A 220 -5.19 8.01 -34.17
C PRO A 220 -6.35 8.95 -33.81
N GLY A 221 -6.32 10.20 -34.29
CA GLY A 221 -7.35 11.20 -33.97
C GLY A 221 -8.78 10.75 -34.32
N LYS A 222 -8.94 9.94 -35.39
CA LYS A 222 -10.21 9.30 -35.76
C LYS A 222 -10.79 8.42 -34.64
N VAL A 223 -9.94 7.67 -33.93
CA VAL A 223 -10.33 6.79 -32.83
C VAL A 223 -10.74 7.62 -31.61
N ILE A 224 -9.94 8.63 -31.25
CA ILE A 224 -10.24 9.55 -30.15
C ILE A 224 -11.58 10.26 -30.41
N ARG A 225 -11.80 10.74 -31.63
CA ARG A 225 -13.04 11.37 -32.07
C ARG A 225 -14.25 10.44 -31.90
N ARG A 226 -14.13 9.20 -32.36
CA ARG A 226 -15.19 8.19 -32.22
C ARG A 226 -15.55 7.96 -30.75
N ILE A 227 -14.55 7.76 -29.89
CA ILE A 227 -14.76 7.57 -28.44
C ILE A 227 -15.45 8.79 -27.83
N ALA A 228 -15.02 9.99 -28.23
CA ALA A 228 -15.57 11.23 -27.72
C ALA A 228 -17.03 11.43 -28.12
N GLU A 229 -17.37 11.16 -29.37
CA GLU A 229 -18.74 11.19 -29.89
C GLU A 229 -19.62 10.17 -29.17
N GLN A 230 -19.16 8.92 -29.00
CA GLN A 230 -19.91 7.89 -28.26
C GLN A 230 -20.12 8.26 -26.79
N SER A 231 -19.12 8.88 -26.14
CA SER A 231 -19.24 9.33 -24.75
C SER A 231 -20.25 10.47 -24.62
N ARG A 232 -20.20 11.45 -25.52
CA ARG A 232 -21.13 12.59 -25.55
C ARG A 232 -22.57 12.18 -25.90
N GLN A 233 -22.75 11.20 -26.78
CA GLN A 233 -24.06 10.60 -27.05
C GLN A 233 -24.69 9.99 -25.80
N SER A 234 -23.87 9.54 -24.85
CA SER A 234 -24.30 9.05 -23.54
C SER A 234 -24.32 10.14 -22.45
N GLY A 235 -24.20 11.42 -22.82
CA GLY A 235 -24.27 12.57 -21.92
C GLY A 235 -23.04 12.80 -21.05
N ILE A 236 -21.88 12.20 -21.39
CA ILE A 236 -20.64 12.31 -20.62
C ILE A 236 -19.60 13.08 -21.42
N GLU A 237 -19.02 14.11 -20.81
CA GLU A 237 -17.86 14.79 -21.39
C GLU A 237 -16.58 13.98 -21.10
N PRO A 238 -15.92 13.42 -22.13
CA PRO A 238 -14.74 12.59 -21.95
C PRO A 238 -13.51 13.42 -21.57
N GLN A 239 -12.64 12.85 -20.74
CA GLN A 239 -11.35 13.43 -20.40
C GLN A 239 -10.23 12.57 -20.98
N ILE A 240 -9.14 13.19 -21.42
CA ILE A 240 -7.99 12.50 -22.01
C ILE A 240 -6.72 12.80 -21.23
N LEU A 241 -5.83 11.81 -21.16
CA LEU A 241 -4.47 12.02 -20.67
C LEU A 241 -3.63 12.73 -21.75
N PRO A 242 -2.80 13.72 -21.42
CA PRO A 242 -1.86 14.29 -22.38
C PRO A 242 -0.90 13.23 -22.92
N SER A 243 -0.34 13.51 -24.10
CA SER A 243 0.46 12.52 -24.82
C SER A 243 1.85 12.30 -24.20
N ILE A 244 2.48 11.18 -24.55
CA ILE A 244 3.78 10.79 -24.00
C ILE A 244 4.89 11.82 -24.29
N TYR A 245 4.79 12.57 -25.39
CA TYR A 245 5.67 13.69 -25.70
C TYR A 245 5.57 14.83 -24.66
N GLU A 246 4.42 15.00 -24.00
CA GLU A 246 4.20 15.98 -22.92
C GLU A 246 4.54 15.42 -21.53
N LEU A 247 4.80 14.11 -21.44
CA LEU A 247 5.07 13.38 -20.18
C LEU A 247 6.56 13.07 -19.96
N ALA A 248 7.44 13.41 -20.91
CA ALA A 248 8.88 13.20 -20.86
C ALA A 248 9.61 13.90 -19.68
N LEU A 249 8.90 14.70 -18.86
CA LEU A 249 9.44 15.43 -17.71
C LEU A 249 9.20 14.74 -16.34
N GLY A 250 8.93 13.43 -16.32
CA GLY A 250 9.24 12.60 -15.15
C GLY A 250 8.23 12.54 -14.01
N LYS A 251 6.98 13.01 -14.17
CA LYS A 251 5.90 12.74 -13.20
C LYS A 251 4.54 12.53 -13.89
N PHE A 252 4.11 11.27 -14.00
CA PHE A 252 2.72 10.93 -14.35
C PHE A 252 1.80 11.38 -13.21
N SER A 253 0.87 12.28 -13.51
CA SER A 253 -0.11 12.75 -12.52
C SER A 253 -1.49 12.92 -13.14
N VAL A 254 -2.52 12.35 -12.51
CA VAL A 254 -3.94 12.54 -12.88
C VAL A 254 -4.37 13.99 -12.78
N SER A 255 -3.59 14.86 -12.13
CA SER A 255 -3.79 16.32 -12.18
C SER A 255 -3.77 16.90 -13.61
N ARG A 256 -3.30 16.12 -14.60
CA ARG A 256 -3.22 16.54 -16.00
C ARG A 256 -4.35 16.02 -16.88
N LEU A 257 -5.35 15.31 -16.34
CA LEU A 257 -6.54 14.98 -17.13
C LEU A 257 -7.22 16.27 -17.57
N ARG A 258 -7.44 16.39 -18.88
CA ARG A 258 -8.06 17.57 -19.49
C ARG A 258 -9.21 17.17 -20.41
N PRO A 259 -10.18 18.08 -20.65
CA PRO A 259 -11.11 17.92 -21.76
C PRO A 259 -10.36 17.71 -23.09
N ILE A 260 -11.02 17.05 -24.02
CA ILE A 260 -10.49 16.82 -25.37
C ILE A 260 -10.34 18.16 -26.10
N GLN A 261 -9.18 18.38 -26.71
CA GLN A 261 -8.89 19.58 -27.51
C GLN A 261 -8.91 19.25 -29.01
N ILE A 262 -9.00 20.30 -29.84
CA ILE A 262 -9.00 20.19 -31.31
C ILE A 262 -7.76 19.42 -31.79
N ASP A 263 -6.60 19.65 -31.18
CA ASP A 263 -5.34 18.99 -31.55
C ASP A 263 -5.38 17.46 -31.36
N ASP A 264 -6.13 16.97 -30.37
CA ASP A 264 -6.28 15.53 -30.14
C ASP A 264 -7.11 14.88 -31.26
N LEU A 265 -8.04 15.62 -31.87
CA LEU A 265 -8.90 15.18 -32.97
C LEU A 265 -8.19 15.27 -34.33
N LEU A 266 -7.31 16.25 -34.50
CA LEU A 266 -6.58 16.51 -35.75
C LEU A 266 -5.32 15.66 -35.93
N ARG A 267 -4.95 14.83 -34.94
CA ARG A 267 -3.78 13.94 -35.01
C ARG A 267 -3.76 13.10 -36.28
N ARG A 268 -2.82 13.43 -37.16
CA ARG A 268 -2.42 12.57 -38.29
C ARG A 268 -1.67 11.36 -37.73
N THR A 269 -1.86 10.20 -38.34
CA THR A 269 -1.12 8.98 -38.01
C THR A 269 0.39 9.28 -38.08
N PRO A 270 1.19 8.93 -37.05
CA PRO A 270 2.62 9.04 -37.16
C PRO A 270 3.10 8.17 -38.32
N VAL A 271 3.83 8.78 -39.25
CA VAL A 271 4.46 8.07 -40.37
C VAL A 271 5.52 7.14 -39.75
N ARG A 272 5.41 5.84 -40.04
CA ARG A 272 6.39 4.83 -39.63
C ARG A 272 7.69 4.98 -40.38
#